data_AF-A0A2I0NBZ1-F1
#
_entry.id   AF-A0A2I0NBZ1-F1
#
_cell.length_a   1.000
_cell.length_b   1.000
_cell.length_c   1.000
_cell.angle_alpha   90.00
_cell.angle_beta   90.00
_cell.angle_gamma   90.00
#
_symmetry.space_group_name_H-M   'P 1'
#
loop_
_entity.id
_entity.type
_entity.pdbx_description
1 polymer ?
#
loop_
_entity_poly.entity_id
_entity_poly.type
_entity_poly.pdbx_seq_one_letter_code
_entity_poly.pdbx_strand_id
1 'polypeptide(L)'
;MKKNIILLIGLAASVIGVLGLIRECKNKKTTPSVKAAKSYKCVKKTCEQLKTCAEAKYLLEECDMKELDRDGDGIPCESLCKK
;
A
#
# COMPACT_ATOMS: atom_id res chain seq x y z
N MET A 1 36.66 -29.00 -34.64
CA MET A 1 35.29 -28.44 -34.59
C MET A 1 34.59 -29.02 -33.35
N LYS A 2 33.84 -28.23 -32.57
CA LYS A 2 33.29 -28.54 -31.22
C LYS A 2 34.20 -28.30 -30.01
N LYS A 3 35.04 -27.26 -30.06
CA LYS A 3 35.47 -26.52 -28.86
C LYS A 3 34.50 -25.33 -28.70
N ASN A 4 34.03 -25.03 -27.48
CA ASN A 4 33.39 -23.76 -27.07
C ASN A 4 31.85 -23.61 -26.95
N ILE A 5 31.05 -24.64 -26.67
CA ILE A 5 29.60 -24.43 -26.34
C ILE A 5 29.13 -24.96 -24.98
N ILE A 6 29.85 -25.87 -24.32
CA ILE A 6 29.35 -26.49 -23.07
C ILE A 6 29.73 -25.69 -21.80
N LEU A 7 30.61 -24.70 -21.90
CA LEU A 7 31.10 -23.93 -20.73
C LEU A 7 30.17 -22.77 -20.31
N LEU A 8 29.20 -22.36 -21.13
CA LEU A 8 28.32 -21.21 -20.81
C LEU A 8 27.07 -21.56 -20.00
N ILE A 9 26.74 -22.85 -19.83
CA ILE A 9 25.54 -23.26 -19.10
C ILE A 9 25.85 -23.44 -17.59
N GLY A 10 27.14 -23.49 -17.21
CA GLY A 10 27.60 -23.84 -15.86
C GLY A 10 27.67 -22.72 -14.81
N LEU A 11 27.40 -21.45 -15.15
CA LEU A 11 27.48 -20.32 -14.21
C LEU A 11 26.14 -19.66 -13.86
N ALA A 12 25.03 -20.07 -14.46
CA ALA A 12 23.72 -19.43 -14.21
C ALA A 12 22.79 -20.23 -13.25
N ALA A 13 23.14 -21.44 -12.85
CA ALA A 13 22.21 -22.32 -12.13
C ALA A 13 22.32 -22.32 -10.58
N SER A 14 23.26 -21.58 -9.96
CA SER A 14 23.41 -21.57 -8.48
C SER A 14 23.10 -20.24 -7.78
N VAL A 15 22.61 -19.21 -8.47
CA VAL A 15 22.10 -17.99 -7.82
C VAL A 15 20.59 -18.00 -7.55
N ILE A 16 19.89 -19.07 -7.92
CA ILE A 16 18.46 -19.25 -7.58
C ILE A 16 18.31 -19.68 -6.10
N GLY A 17 19.39 -20.08 -5.44
CA GLY A 17 19.46 -20.43 -4.01
C GLY A 17 19.50 -19.22 -3.03
N VAL A 18 19.22 -18.01 -3.49
CA VAL A 18 18.87 -16.86 -2.62
C VAL A 18 17.33 -16.73 -2.55
N LEU A 19 16.65 -17.87 -2.45
CA LEU A 19 15.21 -17.97 -2.26
C LEU A 19 14.94 -18.52 -0.86
N GLY A 20 14.59 -17.61 0.07
CA GLY A 20 13.51 -17.94 1.02
C GLY A 20 13.80 -18.06 2.52
N LEU A 21 14.58 -17.18 3.15
CA LEU A 21 14.52 -17.00 4.62
C LEU A 21 14.27 -15.58 5.11
N ILE A 22 14.01 -14.63 4.22
CA ILE A 22 13.46 -13.33 4.64
C ILE A 22 11.95 -13.51 4.74
N ARG A 23 11.48 -13.86 5.93
CA ARG A 23 10.07 -13.78 6.30
C ARG A 23 9.69 -12.31 6.44
N GLU A 24 9.40 -11.68 5.32
CA GLU A 24 8.77 -10.36 5.28
C GLU A 24 7.32 -10.51 5.77
N CYS A 25 7.05 -10.23 7.04
CA CYS A 25 5.69 -9.93 7.51
C CYS A 25 5.23 -8.54 7.04
N LYS A 26 5.45 -8.20 5.76
CA LYS A 26 4.76 -7.08 5.12
C LYS A 26 3.48 -7.61 4.49
N ASN A 27 2.47 -7.80 5.33
CA ASN A 27 1.10 -7.65 4.86
C ASN A 27 0.51 -6.40 5.50
N LYS A 28 1.09 -5.24 5.16
CA LYS A 28 0.32 -3.99 5.23
C LYS A 28 -0.73 -4.13 4.14
N LYS A 29 -1.95 -4.48 4.54
CA LYS A 29 -3.16 -4.35 3.72
C LYS A 29 -3.42 -2.87 3.48
N THR A 30 -2.62 -2.26 2.60
CA THR A 30 -3.03 -1.06 1.88
C THR A 30 -3.68 -1.55 0.60
N THR A 31 -4.92 -2.03 0.70
CA THR A 31 -5.76 -2.20 -0.49
C THR A 31 -6.27 -0.82 -0.85
N PRO A 32 -5.82 -0.20 -1.96
CA PRO A 32 -6.47 0.99 -2.49
C PRO A 32 -7.82 0.49 -2.99
N SER A 33 -8.87 0.80 -2.23
CA SER A 33 -10.24 0.55 -2.64
C SER A 33 -10.50 1.38 -3.89
N VAL A 34 -10.34 0.78 -5.06
CA VAL A 34 -10.77 1.30 -6.36
C VAL A 34 -12.30 1.44 -6.37
N LYS A 35 -12.79 2.51 -5.74
CA LYS A 35 -14.19 2.93 -5.81
C LYS A 35 -14.22 4.27 -6.51
N ALA A 36 -14.69 4.24 -7.76
CA ALA A 36 -15.18 5.33 -8.61
C ALA A 36 -14.42 6.66 -8.49
N ALA A 37 -13.84 7.14 -9.60
CA ALA A 37 -13.16 8.43 -9.69
C ALA A 37 -14.05 9.61 -9.21
N LYS A 38 -14.13 9.79 -7.90
CA LYS A 38 -14.73 10.92 -7.22
C LYS A 38 -13.58 11.84 -6.89
N SER A 39 -13.54 12.98 -7.56
CA SER A 39 -12.62 14.06 -7.25
C SER A 39 -13.04 14.68 -5.92
N TYR A 40 -12.39 14.22 -4.85
CA TYR A 40 -12.56 14.79 -3.51
C TYR A 40 -11.81 16.13 -3.44
N LYS A 41 -12.39 17.11 -2.74
CA LYS A 41 -11.77 18.43 -2.54
C LYS A 41 -11.13 18.47 -1.16
N CYS A 42 -9.93 19.04 -1.07
CA CYS A 42 -9.29 19.37 0.21
C CYS A 42 -10.06 20.49 0.91
N VAL A 43 -11.08 20.11 1.68
CA VAL A 43 -11.89 21.02 2.49
C VAL A 43 -11.81 20.52 3.92
N LYS A 44 -11.61 21.42 4.90
CA LYS A 44 -11.67 21.03 6.31
C LYS A 44 -13.06 20.48 6.59
N LYS A 45 -13.12 19.19 6.91
CA LYS A 45 -14.33 18.49 7.30
C LYS A 45 -14.08 17.77 8.61
N THR A 46 -15.12 17.65 9.43
CA THR A 46 -15.12 16.75 10.59
C THR A 46 -15.63 15.37 10.19
N CYS A 47 -15.39 14.37 11.04
CA CYS A 47 -15.87 13.01 10.80
C CYS A 47 -17.40 12.92 10.66
N GLU A 48 -18.15 13.85 11.24
CA GLU A 48 -19.62 13.92 11.10
C GLU A 48 -20.05 14.45 9.72
N GLN A 49 -19.21 15.24 9.06
CA GLN A 49 -19.46 15.79 7.72
C GLN A 49 -19.04 14.82 6.61
N LEU A 50 -18.19 13.85 6.94
CA LEU A 50 -17.71 12.83 6.01
C LEU A 50 -18.74 11.72 5.89
N LYS A 51 -19.03 11.32 4.64
CA LYS A 51 -20.03 10.27 4.37
C LYS A 51 -19.42 8.92 4.01
N THR A 52 -18.13 8.90 3.67
CA THR A 52 -17.46 7.68 3.21
C THR A 52 -16.04 7.62 3.74
N CYS A 53 -15.61 6.41 4.13
CA CYS A 53 -14.23 6.15 4.53
C CYS A 53 -13.22 6.52 3.42
N ALA A 54 -13.58 6.36 2.14
CA ALA A 54 -12.72 6.74 1.02
C ALA A 54 -12.43 8.25 0.96
N GLU A 55 -13.45 9.09 1.22
CA GLU A 55 -13.27 10.54 1.31
C GLU A 55 -12.41 10.92 2.52
N ALA A 56 -12.63 10.27 3.67
CA ALA A 56 -11.85 10.49 4.88
C ALA A 56 -10.36 10.16 4.66
N LYS A 57 -10.07 9.02 4.02
CA LYS A 57 -8.71 8.63 3.63
C LYS A 57 -8.08 9.61 2.67
N TYR A 58 -8.82 10.04 1.65
CA TYR A 58 -8.32 11.05 0.72
C TYR A 58 -7.92 12.35 1.45
N LEU A 59 -8.75 12.84 2.38
CA LEU A 59 -8.40 14.05 3.13
C LEU A 59 -7.20 13.85 4.05
N LEU A 60 -7.03 12.66 4.64
CA LEU A 60 -5.86 12.34 5.45
C LEU A 60 -4.58 12.26 4.61
N GLU A 61 -4.61 11.51 3.50
CA GLU A 61 -3.44 11.19 2.68
C GLU A 61 -3.06 12.33 1.72
N GLU A 62 -4.05 12.90 1.02
CA GLU A 62 -3.80 13.90 -0.02
C GLU A 62 -3.77 15.33 0.55
N CYS A 63 -4.57 15.59 1.58
CA CYS A 63 -4.74 16.93 2.15
C CYS A 63 -4.08 17.10 3.53
N ASP A 64 -3.31 16.10 3.99
CA ASP A 64 -2.59 16.05 5.29
C ASP A 64 -3.48 16.38 6.50
N MET A 65 -4.77 16.01 6.45
CA MET A 65 -5.72 16.30 7.54
C MET A 65 -5.60 15.30 8.69
N LYS A 66 -4.47 15.35 9.40
CA LYS A 66 -4.19 14.51 10.58
C LYS A 66 -5.21 14.66 11.71
N GLU A 67 -5.95 15.77 11.74
CA GLU A 67 -7.06 15.98 12.69
C GLU A 67 -8.16 14.90 12.57
N LEU A 68 -8.26 14.23 11.42
CA LEU A 68 -9.20 13.13 11.17
C LEU A 68 -8.75 11.80 11.79
N ASP A 69 -7.45 11.63 12.01
CA ASP A 69 -6.79 10.45 12.58
C ASP A 69 -6.19 10.82 13.94
N ARG A 70 -7.03 10.76 14.98
CA ARG A 70 -6.68 11.27 16.31
C ARG A 70 -5.65 10.41 17.03
N ASP A 71 -5.64 9.10 16.77
CA ASP A 71 -4.73 8.13 17.39
C ASP A 71 -3.49 7.84 16.52
N GLY A 72 -3.49 8.25 15.25
CA GLY A 72 -2.33 8.18 14.36
C GLY A 72 -2.07 6.78 13.82
N ASP A 73 -3.09 5.92 13.75
CA ASP A 73 -2.99 4.56 13.24
C ASP A 73 -3.12 4.47 11.70
N GLY A 74 -3.39 5.60 11.04
CA GLY A 74 -3.62 5.72 9.61
C GLY A 74 -5.07 5.45 9.19
N ILE A 75 -6.00 5.33 10.15
CA ILE A 75 -7.43 5.14 9.91
C ILE A 75 -8.18 6.42 10.32
N PRO A 76 -8.50 7.31 9.36
CA PRO A 76 -9.24 8.52 9.68
C PRO A 76 -10.70 8.17 9.99
N CYS A 77 -11.25 8.84 11.00
CA CYS A 77 -12.65 8.69 11.40
C CYS A 77 -13.07 7.23 11.59
N GLU A 78 -12.62 6.59 12.66
CA GLU A 78 -12.90 5.17 12.99
C GLU A 78 -14.40 4.80 12.95
N SER A 79 -15.30 5.76 13.23
CA SER A 79 -16.76 5.55 13.09
C SER A 79 -17.22 5.28 11.65
N LEU A 80 -16.51 5.82 10.65
CA LEU A 80 -16.77 5.62 9.21
C LEU A 80 -15.89 4.52 8.62
N CYS A 81 -14.62 4.50 9.02
CA CYS A 81 -13.64 3.51 8.61
C CYS A 81 -13.60 2.39 9.66
N LYS A 82 -14.36 1.31 9.43
CA LYS A 82 -14.30 0.12 10.28
C LYS A 82 -12.85 -0.42 10.33
N LYS A 83 -12.35 -0.64 11.55
CA LYS A 83 -11.04 -1.23 11.86
C LYS A 83 -10.95 -2.69 11.38
#